data_AF-X1ULZ5-F1
#
_entry.id   AF-X1ULZ5-F1
#
_cell.length_a   1.000
_cell.length_b   1.000
_cell.length_c   1.000
_cell.angle_alpha   90.00
_cell.angle_beta   90.00
_cell.angle_gamma   90.00
#
_symmetry.space_group_name_H-M   'P 1'
#
loop_
_entity.id
_entity.type
_entity.pdbx_description
1 polymer ?
#
loop_
_entity_poly.entity_id
_entity_poly.type
_entity_poly.pdbx_seq_one_letter_code
_entity_poly.pdbx_strand_id
1 'polypeptide(L)' 'MEVDRFNHIIKYLDFDVLDDWESGFVESCESYFMSMGELSPKMTDKLEQIFRKQNES' A
#
# COMPACT_ATOMS: atom_id res chain seq x y z
N MET A 1 -3.12 -15.17 -4.31
CA MET A 1 -2.28 -14.42 -5.26
C MET A 1 -2.40 -12.91 -5.08
N GLU A 2 -3.57 -12.32 -4.83
CA GLU A 2 -3.66 -10.86 -4.53
C GLU A 2 -3.38 -10.49 -3.06
N VAL A 3 -3.80 -11.33 -2.10
CA VAL A 3 -3.54 -11.12 -0.65
C VAL A 3 -2.04 -11.07 -0.33
N ASP A 4 -1.24 -11.92 -0.98
CA ASP A 4 0.22 -11.95 -0.79
C ASP A 4 0.90 -10.65 -1.26
N ARG A 5 0.38 -10.01 -2.32
CA ARG A 5 0.96 -8.78 -2.88
C ARG A 5 0.74 -7.59 -1.95
N PHE A 6 -0.47 -7.41 -1.46
CA PHE A 6 -0.78 -6.34 -0.50
C PHE A 6 0.03 -6.51 0.80
N ASN A 7 0.03 -7.70 1.38
CA ASN A 7 0.79 -8.00 2.59
C ASN A 7 2.30 -7.80 2.38
N HIS A 8 2.82 -8.09 1.19
CA HIS A 8 4.21 -7.80 0.85
C HIS A 8 4.48 -6.29 0.85
N ILE A 9 3.64 -5.51 0.18
CA ILE A 9 3.81 -4.05 0.10
C ILE A 9 3.78 -3.45 1.50
N ILE A 10 2.73 -3.69 2.29
CA ILE A 10 2.60 -3.11 3.64
C ILE A 10 3.76 -3.52 4.56
N LYS A 11 4.24 -4.76 4.45
CA LYS A 11 5.33 -5.26 5.29
C LYS A 11 6.68 -4.59 5.01
N TYR A 12 6.94 -4.21 3.76
CA TYR A 12 8.24 -3.67 3.33
C TYR A 12 8.21 -2.17 3.02
N LEU A 13 7.03 -1.55 3.04
CA LEU A 13 6.89 -0.12 2.92
C LEU A 13 7.46 0.55 4.18
N ASP A 14 8.39 1.47 3.99
CA ASP A 14 8.88 2.30 5.09
C ASP A 14 7.96 3.51 5.20
N PHE A 15 7.26 3.64 6.33
CA PHE A 15 6.31 4.72 6.54
C PHE A 15 7.00 6.06 6.85
N ASP A 16 8.24 6.04 7.32
CA ASP A 16 8.98 7.25 7.69
C ASP A 16 9.41 8.08 6.47
N VAL A 17 9.42 7.47 5.28
CA VAL A 17 9.80 8.12 4.02
C VAL A 17 8.61 8.51 3.15
N LEU A 18 7.39 8.16 3.58
CA LEU A 18 6.16 8.54 2.88
C LEU A 18 5.82 10.00 3.19
N ASP A 19 5.26 10.70 2.19
CA ASP A 19 4.62 11.98 2.46
C ASP A 19 3.27 11.80 3.19
N ASP A 20 2.74 12.89 3.75
CA ASP A 20 1.47 12.88 4.52
C ASP A 20 0.30 12.27 3.72
N TRP A 21 0.28 12.46 2.40
CA TRP A 21 -0.77 11.93 1.54
C TRP A 21 -0.59 10.44 1.29
N GLU A 22 0.64 9.99 1.01
CA GLU A 22 0.99 8.59 0.81
C GLU A 22 0.72 7.77 2.07
N SER A 23 1.12 8.27 3.23
CA SER A 23 0.86 7.62 4.52
C SER A 23 -0.64 7.44 4.77
N GLY A 24 -1.43 8.52 4.64
CA GLY A 24 -2.88 8.46 4.82
C GLY A 24 -3.58 7.57 3.79
N PHE A 25 -3.06 7.48 2.56
CA PHE A 25 -3.57 6.56 1.55
C PHE A 25 -3.30 5.09 1.93
N VAL A 26 -2.10 4.78 2.43
CA VAL A 26 -1.72 3.43 2.85
C VAL A 26 -2.56 2.98 4.05
N GLU A 27 -2.72 3.82 5.07
CA GLU A 27 -3.59 3.56 6.22
C GLU A 27 -5.05 3.32 5.79
N SER A 28 -5.54 4.12 4.84
CA SER A 28 -6.89 3.94 4.28
C SER A 28 -7.04 2.60 3.56
N CYS A 29 -6.02 2.18 2.82
CA CYS A 29 -6.01 0.88 2.15
C CYS A 29 -5.96 -0.27 3.17
N GLU A 30 -5.16 -0.14 4.23
CA GLU A 30 -5.08 -1.14 5.29
C GLU A 30 -6.42 -1.32 6.00
N SER A 31 -7.06 -0.22 6.40
CA SER A 31 -8.39 -0.23 7.01
C SER A 31 -9.45 -0.83 6.08
N TYR A 32 -9.41 -0.48 4.78
CA TYR A 32 -10.34 -1.03 3.80
C TYR A 32 -10.13 -2.55 3.60
N PHE A 33 -8.88 -2.99 3.50
CA PHE A 33 -8.53 -4.40 3.36
C PHE A 33 -8.94 -5.22 4.60
N MET A 34 -8.77 -4.69 5.81
CA MET A 34 -9.26 -5.35 7.04
C MET A 34 -10.79 -5.51 7.06
N SER A 35 -11.53 -4.57 6.47
CA SER A 35 -12.99 -4.56 6.46
C SER A 35 -13.58 -5.44 5.34
N MET A 36 -13.03 -5.34 4.13
CA MET A 36 -13.58 -5.97 2.92
C MET A 36 -12.84 -7.26 2.51
N GLY A 37 -11.61 -7.46 3.00
CA GLY A 37 -10.76 -8.61 2.66
C GLY A 37 -10.08 -8.49 1.29
N GLU A 38 -10.35 -7.42 0.54
CA GLU A 38 -9.80 -7.18 -0.79
C GLU A 38 -9.61 -5.68 -1.06
N LEU A 39 -8.70 -5.36 -1.97
CA LEU A 39 -8.52 -4.01 -2.49
C LEU A 39 -8.95 -3.97 -3.95
N SER A 40 -9.47 -2.83 -4.39
CA SER A 40 -9.70 -2.63 -5.82
C SER A 40 -8.36 -2.63 -6.59
N PRO A 41 -8.34 -3.06 -7.87
CA PRO A 41 -7.12 -3.03 -8.69
C PRO A 41 -6.44 -1.66 -8.71
N LYS A 42 -7.22 -0.56 -8.73
CA LYS A 42 -6.69 0.80 -8.69
C LYS A 42 -5.96 1.14 -7.39
N MET A 43 -6.44 0.62 -6.25
CA MET A 43 -5.79 0.82 -4.96
C MET A 43 -4.48 0.04 -4.90
N THR A 44 -4.50 -1.22 -5.36
CA THR A 44 -3.32 -2.07 -5.44
C THR A 44 -2.24 -1.47 -6.35
N ASP A 45 -2.61 -1.01 -7.55
CA ASP A 45 -1.68 -0.37 -8.49
C ASP A 45 -1.04 0.89 -7.88
N LYS A 46 -1.84 1.67 -7.13
CA LYS A 46 -1.34 2.89 -6.51
C LYS A 46 -0.39 2.61 -5.34
N LEU A 47 -0.70 1.60 -4.52
CA LEU A 47 0.22 1.12 -3.48
C LEU A 47 1.54 0.63 -4.08
N GLU A 48 1.49 -0.10 -5.19
CA GLU A 48 2.70 -0.54 -5.88
C GLU A 48 3.53 0.62 -6.43
N GLN A 49 2.88 1.69 -6.92
CA GLN A 49 3.61 2.90 -7.35
C GLN A 49 4.35 3.56 -6.20
N ILE A 50 3.70 3.71 -5.04
CA ILE A 50 4.31 4.30 -3.84
C ILE A 50 5.50 3.42 -3.39
N PHE A 51 5.28 2.12 -3.33
CA PHE A 51 6.32 1.14 -2.96
C PHE A 51 7.53 1.17 -3.91
N ARG A 52 7.30 1.27 -5.22
CA ARG A 52 8.40 1.38 -6.20
C ARG A 52 9.16 2.69 -6.08
N LYS A 53 8.45 3.81 -5.94
CA LYS A 53 9.05 5.14 -5.73
C LYS A 53 10.04 5.14 -4.56
N GLN A 54 9.69 4.45 -3.47
CA GLN A 54 10.58 4.25 -2.32
C GLN A 54 11.83 3.43 -2.68
N ASN A 55 11.68 2.32 -3.39
CA ASN A 55 12.79 1.40 -3.66
C ASN A 55 13.72 1.85 -4.79
N GLU A 56 13.29 2.78 -5.63
CA GLU A 56 14.08 3.36 -6.73
C GLU A 56 14.79 4.68 -6.35
N SER A 57 14.71 5.14 -5.09
CA SER A 57 15.36 6.36 -4.57
C SER A 57 16.64 6.10 -3.78
#